data_AF-A0A0N0N195-F1
#
_entry.id   AF-A0A0N0N195-F1
#
_cell.length_a   1.000
_cell.length_b   1.000
_cell.length_c   1.000
_cell.angle_alpha   90.00
_cell.angle_beta   90.00
_cell.angle_gamma   90.00
#
_symmetry.space_group_name_H-M   'P 1'
#
loop_
_entity.id
_entity.type
_entity.pdbx_description
1 polymer ?
#
loop_
_entity_poly.entity_id
_entity_poly.type
_entity_poly.pdbx_seq_one_letter_code
_entity_poly.pdbx_strand_id
1 'polypeptide(L)'
;MLTAYKKAVQLVGHYVPQCRGMRWPDLAGIAKVESNHAIGRTIADNGDIRPRIYGVLLNGSGQGGNTTDFPDTDGGKWDGTANGERAVGPFQFLYVSSRGRRGRREDHDGPATDRRAS
;
A
#
# COMPACT_ATOMS: atom_id res chain seq x y z
N MET A 1 5.62 15.42 -14.41
CA MET A 1 6.05 14.13 -13.79
C MET A 1 7.54 14.02 -13.52
N LEU A 2 8.45 14.17 -14.51
CA LEU A 2 9.90 14.01 -14.27
C LEU A 2 10.44 14.82 -13.08
N THR A 3 10.07 16.09 -12.99
CA THR A 3 10.45 16.97 -11.86
C THR A 3 9.98 16.42 -10.51
N ALA A 4 8.81 15.78 -10.45
CA ALA A 4 8.29 15.18 -9.23
C ALA A 4 9.14 13.98 -8.79
N TYR A 5 9.57 13.10 -9.72
CA TYR A 5 10.45 11.97 -9.38
C TYR A 5 11.82 12.43 -8.91
N LYS A 6 12.40 13.44 -9.57
CA LYS A 6 13.68 14.02 -9.14
C LYS A 6 13.58 14.62 -7.73
N LYS A 7 12.53 15.39 -7.45
CA LYS A 7 12.26 15.94 -6.11
C LYS A 7 12.06 14.84 -5.08
N ALA A 8 11.31 13.78 -5.40
CA ALA A 8 11.08 12.67 -4.48
C ALA A 8 12.39 11.98 -4.07
N VAL A 9 13.31 11.72 -5.00
CA VAL A 9 14.63 11.15 -4.70
C VAL A 9 15.51 12.09 -3.87
N GLN A 10 15.42 13.40 -4.10
CA GLN A 10 16.13 14.37 -3.25
C GLN A 10 15.58 14.38 -1.82
N LEU A 11 14.26 14.23 -1.68
CA LEU A 11 13.57 14.29 -0.39
C LEU A 11 13.61 12.98 0.39
N VAL A 12 13.76 11.82 -0.27
CA VAL A 12 13.66 10.52 0.41
C VAL A 12 14.70 10.35 1.51
N GLY A 13 15.92 10.91 1.34
CA GLY A 13 16.95 10.87 2.37
C GLY A 13 16.60 11.66 3.64
N HIS A 14 15.70 12.64 3.55
CA HIS A 14 15.20 13.37 4.72
C HIS A 14 14.15 12.55 5.50
N TYR A 15 13.29 11.81 4.80
CA TYR A 15 12.23 11.01 5.43
C TYR A 15 12.70 9.62 5.86
N VAL A 16 13.62 9.03 5.12
CA VAL A 16 14.13 7.67 5.30
C VAL A 16 15.66 7.70 5.15
N PRO A 17 16.41 8.11 6.19
CA PRO A 17 17.86 8.32 6.09
C PRO A 17 18.67 7.07 5.68
N GLN A 18 18.14 5.88 5.96
CA GLN A 18 18.73 4.61 5.53
C GLN A 18 18.51 4.30 4.05
N CYS A 19 17.62 5.02 3.35
CA CYS A 19 17.38 4.84 1.93
C CYS A 19 18.55 5.42 1.13
N ARG A 20 19.40 4.54 0.57
CA ARG A 20 20.55 4.90 -0.25
C ARG A 20 20.41 4.32 -1.66
N GLY A 21 20.96 5.02 -2.64
CA GLY A 21 21.06 4.52 -4.02
C GLY A 21 19.75 4.54 -4.83
N MET A 22 18.66 5.09 -4.30
CA MET A 22 17.42 5.27 -5.05
C MET A 22 17.63 6.29 -6.18
N ARG A 23 17.29 5.92 -7.43
CA ARG A 23 17.39 6.82 -8.57
C ARG A 23 16.00 7.15 -9.09
N TRP A 24 15.86 8.32 -9.72
CA TRP A 24 14.56 8.74 -10.23
C TRP A 24 13.98 7.80 -11.31
N PRO A 25 14.76 7.08 -12.15
CA PRO A 25 14.21 6.11 -13.09
C PRO A 25 13.55 4.93 -12.37
N ASP A 26 14.04 4.55 -11.19
CA ASP A 26 13.48 3.45 -10.41
C ASP A 26 12.05 3.82 -9.95
N LEU A 27 11.87 5.03 -9.41
CA LEU A 27 10.54 5.54 -9.06
C LEU A 27 9.64 5.70 -10.29
N ALA A 28 10.18 6.20 -11.40
CA ALA A 28 9.41 6.33 -12.63
C ALA A 28 8.93 4.97 -13.15
N GLY A 29 9.79 3.94 -13.10
CA GLY A 29 9.47 2.57 -13.49
C GLY A 29 8.33 1.99 -12.68
N ILE A 30 8.38 2.11 -11.34
CA ILE A 30 7.30 1.67 -10.46
C ILE A 30 6.00 2.41 -10.82
N ALA A 31 6.03 3.74 -10.89
CA ALA A 31 4.84 4.52 -11.22
C ALA A 31 4.26 4.20 -12.61
N LYS A 32 5.09 3.76 -13.58
CA LYS A 32 4.62 3.30 -14.89
C LYS A 32 3.79 2.03 -14.76
N VAL A 33 4.31 1.03 -14.04
CA VAL A 33 3.64 -0.26 -13.85
C VAL A 33 2.36 -0.08 -13.06
N GLU A 34 2.41 0.68 -11.97
CA GLU A 34 1.31 0.80 -11.02
C GLU A 34 0.17 1.69 -11.48
N SER A 35 0.46 2.73 -12.25
CA SER A 35 -0.57 3.74 -12.59
C SER A 35 -0.38 4.42 -13.93
N ASN A 36 0.54 3.92 -14.76
CA ASN A 36 0.95 4.57 -16.00
C ASN A 36 1.32 6.05 -15.77
N HIS A 37 2.12 6.32 -14.72
CA HIS A 37 2.53 7.67 -14.29
C HIS A 37 1.39 8.64 -13.97
N ALA A 38 0.22 8.12 -13.58
CA ALA A 38 -0.97 8.92 -13.40
C ALA A 38 -1.36 9.76 -14.64
N ILE A 39 -1.10 9.24 -15.84
CA ILE A 39 -1.53 9.88 -17.11
C ILE A 39 -3.04 10.11 -17.10
N GLY A 40 -3.46 11.30 -17.55
CA GLY A 40 -4.87 11.70 -17.60
C GLY A 40 -5.45 12.16 -16.26
N ARG A 41 -4.64 12.29 -15.20
CA ARG A 41 -5.06 12.86 -13.92
C ARG A 41 -4.47 14.25 -13.73
N THR A 42 -5.19 15.08 -12.97
CA THR A 42 -4.73 16.39 -12.51
C THR A 42 -3.93 16.19 -11.23
N ILE A 43 -2.79 16.88 -11.13
CA ILE A 43 -1.93 16.87 -9.94
C ILE A 43 -1.86 18.31 -9.44
N ALA A 44 -2.38 18.56 -8.24
CA ALA A 44 -2.28 19.86 -7.59
C ALA A 44 -0.87 20.11 -7.05
N ASP A 45 -0.55 21.37 -6.72
CA ASP A 45 0.79 21.76 -6.26
C ASP A 45 1.22 21.07 -4.95
N ASN A 46 0.24 20.69 -4.12
CA ASN A 46 0.47 19.91 -2.90
C ASN A 46 0.69 18.41 -3.17
N GLY A 47 0.66 17.97 -4.43
CA GLY A 47 0.81 16.58 -4.83
C GLY A 47 -0.49 15.77 -4.89
N ASP A 48 -1.65 16.37 -4.59
CA ASP A 48 -2.93 15.66 -4.66
C ASP A 48 -3.31 15.32 -6.10
N ILE A 49 -3.60 14.04 -6.34
CA ILE A 49 -3.99 13.53 -7.66
C ILE A 49 -5.52 13.37 -7.72
N ARG A 50 -6.14 13.93 -8.77
CA ARG A 50 -7.58 13.84 -9.02
C ARG A 50 -7.87 13.38 -10.47
N PRO A 51 -8.82 12.46 -10.68
CA PRO A 51 -9.48 11.64 -9.66
C PRO A 51 -8.47 10.75 -8.90
N ARG A 52 -8.85 10.34 -7.69
CA ARG A 52 -7.99 9.47 -6.87
C ARG A 52 -7.75 8.13 -7.57
N ILE A 53 -6.59 7.55 -7.34
CA ILE A 53 -6.16 6.29 -7.95
C ILE A 53 -6.32 5.20 -6.90
N TYR A 54 -7.28 4.31 -7.12
CA TYR A 54 -7.51 3.17 -6.23
C TYR A 54 -7.35 1.86 -6.98
N GLY A 55 -6.71 0.91 -6.33
CA GLY A 55 -6.69 -0.47 -6.75
C GLY A 55 -8.00 -1.19 -6.48
N VAL A 56 -7.98 -2.48 -6.78
CA VAL A 56 -9.08 -3.41 -6.51
C VAL A 56 -9.36 -3.49 -5.00
N LEU A 57 -10.59 -3.83 -4.65
CA LEU A 57 -10.94 -4.10 -3.25
C LEU A 57 -10.35 -5.46 -2.86
N LEU A 58 -9.57 -5.49 -1.78
CA LEU A 58 -8.97 -6.71 -1.27
C LEU A 58 -9.92 -7.38 -0.28
N ASN A 59 -11.00 -8.00 -0.80
CA ASN A 59 -12.04 -8.66 0.00
C ASN A 59 -12.09 -10.19 -0.21
N GLY A 60 -11.03 -10.79 -0.73
CA GLY A 60 -10.95 -12.22 -1.05
C GLY A 60 -11.73 -12.68 -2.30
N SER A 61 -12.36 -11.77 -3.05
CA SER A 61 -13.15 -12.13 -4.24
C SER A 61 -12.35 -12.65 -5.44
N GLY A 62 -11.01 -12.52 -5.43
CA GLY A 62 -10.18 -12.84 -6.59
C GLY A 62 -10.01 -11.69 -7.59
N GLN A 63 -10.60 -10.51 -7.33
CA GLN A 63 -10.46 -9.35 -8.21
C GLN A 63 -8.98 -8.96 -8.34
N GLY A 64 -8.53 -8.70 -9.57
CA GLY A 64 -7.12 -8.39 -9.84
C GLY A 64 -6.18 -9.58 -9.62
N GLY A 65 -6.70 -10.81 -9.51
CA GLY A 65 -5.91 -12.02 -9.31
C GLY A 65 -5.50 -12.30 -7.86
N ASN A 66 -6.00 -11.51 -6.89
CA ASN A 66 -5.71 -11.70 -5.48
C ASN A 66 -6.92 -12.25 -4.71
N THR A 67 -6.75 -13.38 -4.03
CA THR A 67 -7.77 -14.03 -3.17
C THR A 67 -7.51 -13.84 -1.68
N THR A 68 -6.43 -13.15 -1.30
CA THR A 68 -6.19 -12.78 0.09
C THR A 68 -7.10 -11.62 0.47
N ASP A 69 -7.89 -11.84 1.50
CA ASP A 69 -8.70 -10.80 2.13
C ASP A 69 -7.82 -9.88 2.98
N PHE A 70 -8.05 -8.57 2.85
CA PHE A 70 -7.40 -7.55 3.65
C PHE A 70 -8.48 -6.65 4.27
N PRO A 71 -8.91 -6.97 5.51
CA PRO A 71 -9.95 -6.22 6.20
C PRO A 71 -9.58 -4.75 6.37
N ASP A 72 -10.60 -3.87 6.41
CA ASP A 72 -10.42 -2.45 6.68
C ASP A 72 -9.68 -2.23 8.00
N THR A 73 -8.63 -1.43 7.96
CA THR A 73 -7.82 -1.12 9.13
C THR A 73 -7.93 0.34 9.52
N ASP A 74 -8.47 1.22 8.68
CA ASP A 74 -8.41 2.67 8.83
C ASP A 74 -9.77 3.38 8.84
N GLY A 75 -10.88 2.67 8.63
CA GLY A 75 -12.23 3.22 8.59
C GLY A 75 -12.56 3.93 7.28
N GLY A 76 -11.88 3.58 6.18
CA GLY A 76 -12.00 4.25 4.88
C GLY A 76 -11.31 5.60 4.80
N LYS A 77 -10.31 5.86 5.65
CA LYS A 77 -9.62 7.16 5.71
C LYS A 77 -8.86 7.45 4.43
N TRP A 78 -8.17 6.46 3.86
CA TRP A 78 -7.30 6.66 2.70
C TRP A 78 -7.98 6.36 1.36
N ASP A 79 -8.92 5.41 1.32
CA ASP A 79 -9.57 4.95 0.09
C ASP A 79 -11.09 5.22 0.02
N GLY A 80 -11.70 5.67 1.12
CA GLY A 80 -13.12 6.02 1.20
C GLY A 80 -14.06 4.83 1.41
N THR A 81 -13.58 3.65 1.81
CA THR A 81 -14.44 2.50 2.09
C THR A 81 -14.05 1.74 3.37
N ALA A 82 -15.04 1.26 4.10
CA ALA A 82 -14.84 0.40 5.27
C ALA A 82 -14.98 -1.11 4.94
N ASN A 83 -15.06 -1.46 3.65
CA ASN A 83 -15.34 -2.83 3.20
C ASN A 83 -14.09 -3.68 3.00
N GLY A 84 -12.92 -3.17 3.34
CA GLY A 84 -11.60 -3.75 3.04
C GLY A 84 -10.64 -2.70 2.52
N GLU A 85 -9.36 -3.01 2.51
CA GLU A 85 -8.31 -2.11 2.04
C GLU A 85 -8.18 -2.11 0.51
N ARG A 86 -7.65 -1.01 -0.02
CA ARG A 86 -7.24 -0.85 -1.42
C ARG A 86 -5.83 -0.31 -1.52
N ALA A 87 -5.17 -0.63 -2.61
CA ALA A 87 -3.96 0.07 -3.00
C ALA A 87 -4.29 1.52 -3.42
N VAL A 88 -3.55 2.50 -2.89
CA VAL A 88 -3.86 3.92 -3.08
C VAL A 88 -2.70 4.64 -3.77
N GLY A 89 -3.05 5.51 -4.73
CA GLY A 89 -2.14 6.45 -5.36
C GLY A 89 -1.30 5.85 -6.50
N PRO A 90 -0.35 6.64 -7.04
CA PRO A 90 0.38 6.30 -8.26
C PRO A 90 1.41 5.18 -8.07
N PHE A 91 1.71 4.82 -6.82
CA PHE A 91 2.61 3.74 -6.40
C PHE A 91 1.87 2.58 -5.74
N GLN A 92 0.53 2.61 -5.72
CA GLN A 92 -0.31 1.52 -5.21
C GLN A 92 0.08 1.02 -3.80
N PHE A 93 0.32 1.96 -2.88
CA PHE A 93 0.64 1.62 -1.49
C PHE A 93 -0.59 1.14 -0.73
N LEU A 94 -0.41 0.14 0.14
CA LEU A 94 -1.40 -0.29 1.12
C LEU A 94 -1.16 0.43 2.44
N TYR A 95 -2.20 1.03 3.01
CA TYR A 95 -2.13 1.73 4.29
C TYR A 95 -2.66 0.84 5.41
N VAL A 96 -1.77 0.25 6.20
CA VAL A 96 -2.17 -0.53 7.38
C VAL A 96 -2.09 0.32 8.64
N SER A 97 -3.18 0.42 9.39
CA SER A 97 -3.18 1.09 10.70
C SER A 97 -2.65 0.17 11.81
N SER A 98 -2.37 0.73 12.99
CA SER A 98 -1.96 -0.05 14.17
C SER A 98 -3.03 -1.03 14.66
N ARG A 99 -4.32 -0.82 14.31
CA ARG A 99 -5.39 -1.82 14.54
C ARG A 99 -5.19 -3.05 13.65
N GLY A 100 -4.80 -2.86 12.38
CA GLY A 100 -4.49 -3.95 11.46
C GLY A 100 -3.29 -4.81 11.87
N ARG A 101 -2.29 -4.22 12.55
CA ARG A 101 -1.13 -4.98 13.07
C ARG A 101 -1.48 -5.92 14.22
N ARG A 102 -2.54 -5.64 14.99
CA ARG A 102 -2.95 -6.46 16.15
C ARG A 102 -3.83 -7.65 15.79
N GLY A 103 -4.31 -7.70 14.54
CA GLY A 103 -5.18 -8.78 14.02
C GLY A 103 -4.44 -9.99 13.45
N ARG A 104 -3.12 -9.95 13.26
CA ARG A 104 -2.32 -11.13 12.92
C ARG A 104 -1.72 -11.75 14.18
N ARG A 105 -2.52 -12.50 14.93
CA ARG A 105 -1.98 -13.74 15.48
C ARG A 105 -1.88 -14.68 14.29
N GLU A 106 -0.66 -14.94 13.86
CA GLU A 106 -0.38 -16.14 13.08
C GLU A 106 -0.72 -17.31 14.01
N ASP A 107 -1.95 -17.83 13.94
CA ASP A 107 -2.29 -19.12 14.54
C ASP A 107 -1.57 -20.19 13.73
N HIS A 108 -0.28 -20.34 14.02
CA HIS A 108 0.56 -21.46 13.64
C HIS A 108 0.72 -22.46 14.80
N ASP A 109 -0.17 -22.46 15.80
CA ASP A 109 -0.22 -23.49 16.83
C ASP A 109 -1.33 -24.52 16.54
N GLY A 110 -0.95 -25.53 15.74
CA GLY A 110 -1.55 -26.86 15.85
C GLY A 110 -1.04 -27.56 17.12
N PRO A 111 -1.85 -28.43 17.74
CA PRO A 111 -1.96 -28.51 19.20
C PRO A 111 -0.75 -29.15 19.89
N ALA A 112 -0.25 -28.48 20.92
CA ALA A 112 0.48 -29.15 22.01
C ALA A 112 -0.51 -30.06 22.75
N THR A 113 -0.56 -31.33 22.36
CA THR A 113 -1.21 -32.35 23.20
C THR A 113 -0.31 -32.60 24.40
N ASP A 114 -0.68 -31.94 25.49
CA ASP A 114 -0.26 -32.27 26.85
C ASP A 114 -0.63 -33.73 27.14
N ARG A 115 0.38 -34.62 27.15
CA ARG A 115 0.31 -35.88 27.89
C ARG A 115 1.16 -35.76 29.15
N ARG A 116 0.61 -35.12 30.17
CA ARG A 116 0.79 -35.58 31.56
C ARG A 116 -0.40 -36.44 31.95
N ALA A 117 -0.17 -37.74 32.09
CA ALA A 117 -0.91 -38.59 33.01
C ALA A 117 -0.08 -39.85 33.34
N SER A 118 0.27 -39.95 34.62
CA SER A 118 0.66 -41.12 35.42
C SER A 118 1.95 -41.87 35.09
#